data_AF-A0A2K3LLA6-F1
#
_entry.id   AF-A0A2K3LLA6-F1
#
_cell.length_a   1.000
_cell.length_b   1.000
_cell.length_c   1.000
_cell.angle_alpha   90.00
_cell.angle_beta   90.00
_cell.angle_gamma   90.00
#
_symmetry.space_group_name_H-M   'P 1'
#
loop_
_entity.id
_entity.type
_entity.pdbx_description
1 polymer ?
#
loop_
_entity_poly.entity_id
_entity_poly.type
_entity_poly.pdbx_seq_one_letter_code
_entity_poly.pdbx_strand_id
1 'polypeptide(L)'
;RSFPPEAASNVVVVEADAFKESDVIYKALNSRGNHDEMLQSAELVHQSSTDAASSLLVTALNKGRDVIMDGTLSWEPFVEQTIAMARNIHKCKYRMGVGYKVAEDGTITENYWEQVNEAEEHQSETNCKRELHTRKPYRIVLVGVVCDGGLAVVRGIRRAIMTKRAVRVKSQLESHKRFANAFPSYCKLVDSAKLYCTNDIRGPPKKIEWKNDSHNLQLEAEVLKCLKMISSVNTDADSIYELYNEYNPTMRPGSVWNNIVLSPSKLNDQKELRESIQKIEKSIRKQ
;
A
#
# COMPACT_ATOMS: atom_id res chain seq x y z
N ARG A 1 11.18 12.66 -2.93
CA ARG A 1 10.89 11.56 -3.88
C ARG A 1 11.51 11.97 -5.20
N SER A 2 12.60 11.35 -5.64
CA SER A 2 13.20 11.62 -6.95
C SER A 2 13.55 10.28 -7.59
N PHE A 3 12.83 9.96 -8.66
CA PHE A 3 12.94 8.73 -9.43
C PHE A 3 13.93 8.90 -10.59
N PRO A 4 14.41 7.81 -11.22
CA PRO A 4 15.43 7.90 -12.27
C PRO A 4 14.94 8.75 -13.47
N PRO A 5 15.81 9.55 -14.11
CA PRO A 5 15.41 10.63 -15.01
C PRO A 5 14.92 10.20 -16.41
N GLU A 6 14.99 8.92 -16.76
CA GLU A 6 14.99 8.49 -18.18
C GLU A 6 13.62 8.10 -18.77
N ALA A 7 12.51 8.26 -18.05
CA ALA A 7 11.15 7.93 -18.57
C ALA A 7 10.10 9.04 -18.37
N ALA A 8 10.53 10.25 -17.96
CA ALA A 8 9.66 11.18 -17.24
C ALA A 8 8.56 11.89 -18.04
N SER A 9 8.50 11.81 -19.37
CA SER A 9 7.49 12.56 -20.15
C SER A 9 6.22 11.78 -20.49
N ASN A 10 6.17 10.45 -20.30
CA ASN A 10 5.04 9.64 -20.76
C ASN A 10 4.55 8.55 -19.78
N VAL A 11 5.04 8.53 -18.54
CA VAL A 11 4.57 7.62 -17.49
C VAL A 11 3.24 8.09 -16.88
N VAL A 12 2.31 7.17 -16.69
CA VAL A 12 1.08 7.39 -15.92
C VAL A 12 1.30 6.93 -14.48
N VAL A 13 1.13 7.83 -13.51
CA VAL A 13 1.18 7.49 -12.08
C VAL A 13 -0.24 7.26 -11.59
N VAL A 14 -0.50 6.09 -11.02
CA VAL A 14 -1.80 5.68 -10.47
C VAL A 14 -1.69 5.63 -8.94
N GLU A 15 -2.26 6.63 -8.28
CA GLU A 15 -2.29 6.79 -6.82
C GLU A 15 -3.74 6.96 -6.37
N ALA A 16 -4.33 5.94 -5.73
CA ALA A 16 -5.73 6.02 -5.27
C ALA A 16 -5.97 7.19 -4.30
N ASP A 17 -5.00 7.51 -3.46
CA ASP A 17 -5.09 8.62 -2.51
C ASP A 17 -5.08 10.01 -3.18
N ALA A 18 -4.54 10.15 -4.40
CA ALA A 18 -4.55 11.42 -5.13
C ALA A 18 -5.96 11.79 -5.60
N PHE A 19 -6.81 10.78 -5.90
CA PHE A 19 -8.21 11.00 -6.26
C PHE A 19 -9.07 11.42 -5.08
N LYS A 20 -8.72 11.03 -3.85
CA LYS A 20 -9.44 11.46 -2.63
C LYS A 20 -9.37 12.97 -2.44
N GLU A 21 -8.26 13.60 -2.82
CA GLU A 21 -8.03 15.04 -2.62
C GLU A 21 -8.73 15.90 -3.67
N SER A 22 -9.08 15.33 -4.83
CA SER A 22 -9.85 16.01 -5.87
C SER A 22 -11.36 15.85 -5.72
N ASP A 23 -11.82 14.83 -4.98
CA ASP A 23 -13.23 14.52 -4.77
C ASP A 23 -14.00 15.67 -4.07
N VAL A 24 -15.07 16.12 -4.71
CA VAL A 24 -15.96 17.20 -4.24
C VAL A 24 -16.63 16.83 -2.92
N ILE A 25 -16.94 15.55 -2.71
CA ILE A 25 -17.56 15.04 -1.48
C ILE A 25 -16.55 15.12 -0.33
N TYR A 26 -15.29 14.73 -0.56
CA TYR A 26 -14.24 14.86 0.46
C TYR A 26 -14.02 16.31 0.89
N LYS A 27 -13.99 17.24 -0.08
CA LYS A 27 -13.89 18.68 0.19
C LYS A 27 -15.09 19.21 0.98
N ALA A 28 -16.30 18.78 0.62
CA ALA A 28 -17.52 19.18 1.31
C ALA A 28 -17.58 18.64 2.76
N LEU A 29 -17.13 17.41 2.99
CA LEU A 29 -17.11 16.79 4.32
C LEU A 29 -16.09 17.43 5.26
N ASN A 30 -14.89 17.74 4.76
CA ASN A 30 -13.87 18.41 5.54
C ASN A 30 -14.30 19.83 5.99
N SER A 31 -15.35 20.39 5.36
CA SER A 31 -15.94 21.68 5.73
C SER A 31 -17.10 21.62 6.73
N ARG A 32 -17.75 20.46 6.93
CA ARG A 32 -19.02 20.33 7.70
C ARG A 32 -18.90 19.71 9.10
N GLY A 33 -17.78 19.10 9.46
CA GLY A 33 -17.43 18.78 10.85
C GLY A 33 -18.30 17.76 11.60
N ASN A 34 -19.24 17.07 10.95
CA ASN A 34 -20.11 16.09 11.60
C ASN A 34 -19.51 14.66 11.54
N HIS A 35 -19.23 14.04 12.68
CA HIS A 35 -18.33 12.87 12.78
C HIS A 35 -18.92 11.54 12.30
N ASP A 36 -20.23 11.30 12.46
CA ASP A 36 -20.86 10.01 12.10
C ASP A 36 -21.15 9.90 10.59
N GLU A 37 -21.62 10.98 9.98
CA GLU A 37 -21.77 11.08 8.51
C GLU A 37 -20.42 11.00 7.78
N MET A 38 -19.33 11.34 8.49
CA MET A 38 -17.96 11.30 7.96
C MET A 38 -17.50 9.86 7.66
N LEU A 39 -17.96 8.86 8.42
CA LEU A 39 -17.51 7.47 8.28
C LEU A 39 -18.06 6.80 7.02
N GLN A 40 -19.39 6.83 6.83
CA GLN A 40 -20.03 6.27 5.63
C GLN A 40 -19.60 7.03 4.38
N SER A 41 -19.49 8.36 4.46
CA SER A 41 -19.07 9.16 3.31
C SER A 41 -17.58 9.00 3.00
N ALA A 42 -16.72 8.74 3.99
CA ALA A 42 -15.31 8.41 3.76
C ALA A 42 -15.14 7.04 3.09
N GLU A 43 -16.02 6.07 3.37
CA GLU A 43 -16.05 4.77 2.71
C GLU A 43 -16.48 4.91 1.24
N LEU A 44 -17.50 5.72 0.94
CA LEU A 44 -17.91 6.01 -0.43
C LEU A 44 -16.81 6.72 -1.24
N VAL A 45 -16.17 7.74 -0.66
CA VAL A 45 -15.02 8.43 -1.28
C VAL A 45 -13.86 7.44 -1.49
N HIS A 46 -13.65 6.51 -0.56
CA HIS A 46 -12.63 5.48 -0.70
C HIS A 46 -12.91 4.54 -1.89
N GLN A 47 -14.15 4.08 -2.05
CA GLN A 47 -14.53 3.22 -3.17
C GLN A 47 -14.40 3.97 -4.50
N SER A 48 -14.96 5.18 -4.59
CA SER A 48 -14.89 5.99 -5.81
C SER A 48 -13.44 6.27 -6.23
N SER A 49 -12.57 6.60 -5.28
CA SER A 49 -11.14 6.83 -5.55
C SER A 49 -10.42 5.56 -6.01
N THR A 50 -10.79 4.41 -5.44
CA THR A 50 -10.21 3.10 -5.81
C THR A 50 -10.66 2.69 -7.21
N ASP A 51 -11.93 2.94 -7.55
CA ASP A 51 -12.48 2.67 -8.87
C ASP A 51 -11.87 3.59 -9.93
N ALA A 52 -11.70 4.88 -9.62
CA ALA A 52 -11.04 5.84 -10.51
C ALA A 52 -9.59 5.45 -10.79
N ALA A 53 -8.84 5.04 -9.76
CA ALA A 53 -7.48 4.55 -9.91
C ALA A 53 -7.42 3.26 -10.74
N SER A 54 -8.32 2.31 -10.50
CA SER A 54 -8.39 1.05 -11.25
C SER A 54 -8.78 1.28 -12.73
N SER A 55 -9.69 2.21 -12.99
CA SER A 55 -10.09 2.63 -14.34
C SER A 55 -8.92 3.28 -15.09
N LEU A 56 -8.19 4.17 -14.43
CA LEU A 56 -6.99 4.79 -14.99
C LEU A 56 -5.91 3.73 -15.30
N LEU A 57 -5.69 2.77 -14.39
CA LEU A 57 -4.72 1.69 -14.55
C LEU A 57 -5.02 0.86 -15.79
N VAL A 58 -6.22 0.29 -15.91
CA VAL A 58 -6.57 -0.58 -17.05
C VAL A 58 -6.58 0.21 -18.36
N THR A 59 -7.04 1.46 -18.35
CA THR A 59 -7.03 2.33 -19.52
C THR A 59 -5.61 2.64 -19.99
N ALA A 60 -4.70 2.97 -19.07
CA ALA A 60 -3.31 3.26 -19.40
C ALA A 60 -2.60 2.01 -19.96
N LEU A 61 -2.80 0.85 -19.32
CA LEU A 61 -2.20 -0.40 -19.76
C LEU A 61 -2.73 -0.84 -21.14
N ASN A 62 -4.04 -0.72 -21.37
CA ASN A 62 -4.67 -0.96 -22.68
C ASN A 62 -4.17 0.00 -23.76
N LYS A 63 -3.62 1.16 -23.40
CA LYS A 63 -3.02 2.12 -24.36
C LYS A 63 -1.53 1.89 -24.57
N GLY A 64 -0.92 0.88 -23.96
CA GLY A 64 0.51 0.61 -24.11
C GLY A 64 1.39 1.61 -23.36
N ARG A 65 0.86 2.32 -22.35
CA ARG A 65 1.59 3.34 -21.59
C ARG A 65 2.39 2.72 -20.45
N ASP A 66 3.55 3.29 -20.16
CA ASP A 66 4.28 2.97 -18.93
C ASP A 66 3.47 3.45 -17.71
N VAL A 67 3.33 2.57 -16.72
CA VAL A 67 2.54 2.84 -15.51
C VAL A 67 3.37 2.65 -14.25
N ILE A 68 3.23 3.58 -13.31
CA ILE A 68 3.64 3.42 -11.91
C ILE A 68 2.38 3.30 -11.07
N MET A 69 2.17 2.14 -10.46
CA MET A 69 1.04 1.91 -9.55
C MET A 69 1.53 2.02 -8.11
N ASP A 70 1.04 3.01 -7.36
CA ASP A 70 1.26 3.11 -5.92
C ASP A 70 0.14 2.35 -5.19
N GLY A 71 0.54 1.46 -4.29
CA GLY A 71 -0.39 0.65 -3.52
C GLY A 71 0.32 -0.06 -2.37
N THR A 72 -0.45 -0.45 -1.36
CA THR A 72 0.07 -1.24 -0.25
C THR A 72 0.42 -2.67 -0.65
N LEU A 73 -0.19 -3.16 -1.75
CA LEU A 73 -0.06 -4.53 -2.24
C LEU A 73 -0.34 -5.56 -1.15
N SER A 74 -1.29 -5.26 -0.25
CA SER A 74 -1.63 -6.10 0.90
C SER A 74 -2.76 -7.09 0.63
N TRP A 75 -3.36 -7.05 -0.57
CA TRP A 75 -4.46 -7.93 -0.94
C TRP A 75 -4.04 -8.78 -2.13
N GLU A 76 -3.66 -10.03 -1.85
CA GLU A 76 -2.99 -10.92 -2.80
C GLU A 76 -3.79 -11.19 -4.07
N PRO A 77 -5.09 -11.52 -4.02
CA PRO A 77 -5.87 -11.78 -5.25
C PRO A 77 -5.89 -10.57 -6.20
N PHE A 78 -5.99 -9.36 -5.68
CA PHE A 78 -5.94 -8.14 -6.50
C PHE A 78 -4.59 -8.00 -7.21
N VAL A 79 -3.48 -8.20 -6.50
CA VAL A 79 -2.13 -8.07 -7.06
C VAL A 79 -1.88 -9.13 -8.12
N GLU A 80 -2.24 -10.38 -7.85
CA GLU A 80 -2.07 -11.49 -8.80
C GLU A 80 -2.88 -11.29 -10.07
N GLN A 81 -4.17 -10.95 -9.94
CA GLN A 81 -5.03 -10.65 -11.09
C GLN A 81 -4.50 -9.45 -11.89
N THR A 82 -3.98 -8.42 -11.22
CA THR A 82 -3.39 -7.24 -11.89
C THR A 82 -2.13 -7.60 -12.67
N ILE A 83 -1.25 -8.43 -12.11
CA ILE A 83 -0.06 -8.92 -12.81
C ILE A 83 -0.49 -9.76 -14.01
N ALA A 84 -1.44 -10.69 -13.84
CA ALA A 84 -1.95 -11.53 -14.91
C ALA A 84 -2.55 -10.71 -16.07
N MET A 85 -3.36 -9.69 -15.74
CA MET A 85 -3.89 -8.74 -16.70
C MET A 85 -2.74 -8.03 -17.45
N ALA A 86 -1.80 -7.42 -16.73
CA ALA A 86 -0.69 -6.67 -17.34
C ALA A 86 0.19 -7.56 -18.24
N ARG A 87 0.34 -8.85 -17.91
CA ARG A 87 1.02 -9.82 -18.78
C ARG A 87 0.24 -10.12 -20.05
N ASN A 88 -1.09 -10.17 -20.00
CA ASN A 88 -1.93 -10.57 -21.13
C ASN A 88 -2.44 -9.41 -21.99
N ILE A 89 -2.35 -8.16 -21.53
CA ILE A 89 -2.94 -7.00 -22.18
C ILE A 89 -2.38 -6.67 -23.58
N HIS A 90 -1.24 -7.27 -23.94
CA HIS A 90 -0.69 -7.21 -25.29
C HIS A 90 -1.42 -8.14 -26.28
N LYS A 91 -2.20 -9.11 -25.78
CA LYS A 91 -2.99 -10.06 -26.57
C LYS A 91 -4.47 -9.71 -26.61
N CYS A 92 -5.00 -9.11 -25.55
CA CYS A 92 -6.42 -8.80 -25.41
C CYS A 92 -6.64 -7.49 -24.63
N LYS A 93 -7.78 -6.83 -24.88
CA LYS A 93 -8.22 -5.68 -24.07
C LYS A 93 -8.86 -6.17 -22.77
N TYR A 94 -8.68 -5.41 -21.70
CA TYR A 94 -9.33 -5.64 -20.41
C TYR A 94 -10.23 -4.46 -20.01
N ARG A 95 -11.19 -4.72 -19.15
CA ARG A 95 -11.97 -3.70 -18.42
C ARG A 95 -11.99 -4.02 -16.93
N MET A 96 -12.44 -3.06 -16.12
CA MET A 96 -12.67 -3.33 -14.71
C MET A 96 -13.74 -4.42 -14.55
N GLY A 97 -13.45 -5.40 -13.71
CA GLY A 97 -14.44 -6.36 -13.22
C GLY A 97 -15.25 -5.80 -12.06
N VAL A 98 -16.09 -6.66 -11.48
CA VAL A 98 -16.98 -6.31 -10.37
C VAL A 98 -16.26 -6.04 -9.04
N GLY A 99 -14.96 -6.32 -8.96
CA GLY A 99 -14.15 -6.20 -7.75
C GLY A 99 -14.44 -7.33 -6.74
N TYR A 100 -14.35 -7.00 -5.46
CA TYR A 100 -14.71 -7.88 -4.35
C TYR A 100 -16.15 -7.59 -3.91
N LYS A 101 -17.03 -8.60 -3.97
CA LYS A 101 -18.41 -8.52 -3.53
C LYS A 101 -18.78 -9.75 -2.70
N VAL A 102 -19.55 -9.52 -1.64
CA VAL A 102 -20.16 -10.58 -0.83
C VAL A 102 -21.67 -10.48 -1.04
N ALA A 103 -22.28 -11.54 -1.55
CA ALA A 103 -23.72 -11.63 -1.72
C ALA A 103 -24.43 -11.92 -0.38
N GLU A 104 -25.75 -11.73 -0.33
CA GLU A 104 -26.57 -11.93 0.89
C GLU A 104 -26.51 -13.36 1.42
N ASP A 105 -26.28 -14.33 0.53
CA ASP A 105 -26.09 -15.75 0.86
C ASP A 105 -24.67 -16.07 1.36
N GLY A 106 -23.78 -15.07 1.46
CA GLY A 106 -22.38 -15.21 1.85
C GLY A 106 -21.45 -15.61 0.69
N THR A 107 -21.95 -15.78 -0.53
CA THR A 107 -21.12 -16.09 -1.70
C THR A 107 -20.18 -14.94 -2.02
N ILE A 108 -18.88 -15.23 -2.10
CA ILE A 108 -17.84 -14.23 -2.42
C ILE A 108 -17.54 -14.28 -3.92
N THR A 109 -17.73 -13.15 -4.59
CA THR A 109 -17.26 -12.93 -5.96
C THR A 109 -16.06 -11.99 -5.91
N GLU A 110 -14.93 -12.43 -6.45
CA GLU A 110 -13.71 -11.64 -6.50
C GLU A 110 -13.10 -11.65 -7.89
N ASN A 111 -13.41 -10.61 -8.67
CA ASN A 111 -12.92 -10.45 -10.04
C ASN A 111 -12.65 -8.97 -10.34
N TYR A 112 -11.37 -8.59 -10.40
CA TYR A 112 -10.96 -7.21 -10.60
C TYR A 112 -10.82 -6.82 -12.07
N TRP A 113 -10.57 -7.79 -12.96
CA TRP A 113 -10.28 -7.52 -14.38
C TRP A 113 -10.99 -8.52 -15.29
N GLU A 114 -11.78 -8.01 -16.22
CA GLU A 114 -12.49 -8.81 -17.21
C GLU A 114 -11.85 -8.64 -18.59
N GLN A 115 -11.63 -9.75 -19.28
CA GLN A 115 -11.25 -9.70 -20.69
C GLN A 115 -12.45 -9.23 -21.51
N VAL A 116 -12.22 -8.27 -22.40
CA VAL A 116 -13.25 -7.81 -23.33
C VAL A 116 -13.27 -8.76 -24.53
N ASN A 117 -14.37 -9.48 -24.73
CA ASN A 117 -14.54 -10.37 -25.88
C ASN A 117 -14.70 -9.56 -27.17
N GLU A 118 -13.94 -9.95 -28.20
CA GLU A 118 -13.90 -9.26 -29.50
C GLU A 118 -15.25 -9.19 -30.23
N ALA A 119 -16.26 -9.96 -29.80
CA ALA A 119 -17.59 -9.97 -30.38
C ALA A 119 -18.50 -8.81 -29.92
N GLU A 120 -18.15 -8.11 -28.83
CA GLU A 120 -18.96 -7.00 -28.29
C GLU A 120 -18.59 -5.63 -28.90
N GLU A 121 -17.42 -5.49 -29.53
CA GLU A 121 -17.02 -4.29 -30.28
C GLU A 121 -17.45 -4.42 -31.76
N HIS A 122 -18.75 -4.34 -32.02
CA HIS A 122 -19.24 -4.09 -33.38
C HIS A 122 -18.90 -2.63 -33.79
N GLN A 123 -18.23 -2.49 -34.95
CA GLN A 123 -18.22 -1.31 -35.87
C GLN A 123 -16.96 -0.45 -36.04
N SER A 124 -15.79 -0.85 -35.57
CA SER A 124 -14.55 -0.26 -36.11
C SER A 124 -13.37 -1.21 -35.93
N GLU A 125 -12.29 -1.01 -36.69
CA GLU A 125 -10.94 -1.49 -36.33
C GLU A 125 -10.42 -2.80 -36.99
N THR A 126 -10.35 -2.82 -38.33
CA THR A 126 -9.28 -3.61 -39.01
C THR A 126 -7.87 -3.14 -38.57
N ASN A 127 -7.74 -1.89 -38.11
CA ASN A 127 -6.49 -1.29 -37.63
C ASN A 127 -6.11 -1.72 -36.20
N CYS A 128 -7.04 -1.85 -35.24
CA CYS A 128 -6.67 -2.18 -33.86
C CYS A 128 -6.31 -3.65 -33.66
N LYS A 129 -6.80 -4.56 -34.52
CA LYS A 129 -6.25 -5.93 -34.60
C LYS A 129 -4.78 -5.92 -34.97
N ARG A 130 -4.38 -5.04 -35.89
CA ARG A 130 -2.98 -4.90 -36.31
C ARG A 130 -2.13 -4.25 -35.22
N GLU A 131 -2.67 -3.28 -34.47
CA GLU A 131 -1.98 -2.66 -33.34
C GLU A 131 -1.78 -3.61 -32.15
N LEU A 132 -2.79 -4.39 -31.75
CA LEU A 132 -2.69 -5.35 -30.63
C LEU A 132 -1.57 -6.37 -30.88
N HIS A 133 -1.53 -7.00 -32.05
CA HIS A 133 -0.52 -8.00 -32.38
C HIS A 133 0.91 -7.44 -32.57
N THR A 134 1.10 -6.12 -32.56
CA THR A 134 2.43 -5.50 -32.60
C THR A 134 2.95 -5.06 -31.23
N ARG A 135 2.12 -5.10 -30.19
CA ARG A 135 2.50 -4.64 -28.85
C ARG A 135 3.40 -5.66 -28.15
N LYS A 136 4.46 -5.14 -27.54
CA LYS A 136 5.35 -5.94 -26.70
C LYS A 136 4.69 -6.20 -25.33
N PRO A 137 4.93 -7.37 -24.72
CA PRO A 137 4.48 -7.61 -23.35
C PRO A 137 5.14 -6.62 -22.38
N TYR A 138 4.41 -6.23 -21.33
CA TYR A 138 4.97 -5.38 -20.28
C TYR A 138 6.07 -6.10 -19.51
N ARG A 139 7.12 -5.32 -19.22
CA ARG A 139 8.06 -5.64 -18.14
C ARG A 139 7.49 -5.14 -16.83
N ILE A 140 7.36 -6.01 -15.84
CA ILE A 140 6.78 -5.72 -14.54
C ILE A 140 7.90 -5.67 -13.50
N VAL A 141 8.02 -4.52 -12.83
CA VAL A 141 9.01 -4.28 -11.77
C VAL A 141 8.28 -4.00 -10.46
N LEU A 142 8.53 -4.84 -9.46
CA LEU A 142 8.03 -4.66 -8.10
C LEU A 142 9.04 -3.88 -7.26
N VAL A 143 8.58 -2.82 -6.60
CA VAL A 143 9.41 -2.06 -5.64
C VAL A 143 8.70 -2.04 -4.29
N GLY A 144 9.13 -2.93 -3.40
CA GLY A 144 8.65 -2.97 -2.02
C GLY A 144 9.42 -2.02 -1.12
N VAL A 145 8.70 -1.34 -0.23
CA VAL A 145 9.28 -0.52 0.84
C VAL A 145 8.71 -0.99 2.17
N VAL A 146 9.58 -1.40 3.08
CA VAL A 146 9.20 -1.93 4.40
C VAL A 146 9.82 -1.14 5.53
N CYS A 147 9.19 -1.21 6.69
CA CYS A 147 9.78 -0.83 7.96
C CYS A 147 9.21 -1.68 9.11
N ASP A 148 9.82 -1.54 10.28
CA ASP A 148 9.30 -2.02 11.55
C ASP A 148 7.86 -1.53 11.79
N GLY A 149 7.02 -2.41 12.37
CA GLY A 149 5.61 -2.13 12.58
C GLY A 149 5.38 -0.99 13.58
N GLY A 150 6.19 -0.92 14.64
CA GLY A 150 6.11 0.15 15.63
C GLY A 150 6.49 1.50 15.01
N LEU A 151 7.55 1.50 14.20
CA LEU A 151 7.96 2.67 13.42
C LEU A 151 6.88 3.11 12.43
N ALA A 152 6.21 2.17 11.76
CA ALA A 152 5.11 2.46 10.85
C ALA A 152 3.96 3.17 11.57
N VAL A 153 3.59 2.70 12.76
CA VAL A 153 2.55 3.32 13.60
C VAL A 153 2.94 4.72 14.03
N VAL A 154 4.17 4.91 14.52
CA VAL A 154 4.69 6.25 14.90
C VAL A 154 4.64 7.22 13.72
N ARG A 155 5.03 6.77 12.52
CA ARG A 155 4.94 7.57 11.28
C ARG A 155 3.48 7.88 10.93
N GLY A 156 2.57 6.92 11.10
CA GLY A 156 1.13 7.09 10.90
C GLY A 156 0.54 8.16 11.83
N ILE A 157 0.86 8.11 13.12
CA ILE A 157 0.44 9.09 14.13
C ILE A 157 1.00 10.48 13.79
N ARG A 158 2.30 10.58 13.46
CA ARG A 158 2.92 11.84 13.08
C ARG A 158 2.25 12.45 11.85
N ARG A 159 1.96 11.63 10.83
CA ARG A 159 1.22 12.08 9.65
C ARG A 159 -0.17 12.56 10.03
N ALA A 160 -0.90 11.85 10.89
CA ALA A 160 -2.21 12.28 11.37
C ALA A 160 -2.17 13.64 12.07
N ILE A 161 -1.14 13.90 12.88
CA ILE A 161 -0.97 15.21 13.54
C ILE A 161 -0.70 16.32 12.52
N MET A 162 0.22 16.07 11.59
CA MET A 162 0.70 17.07 10.63
C MET A 162 -0.29 17.37 9.51
N THR A 163 -0.98 16.35 8.98
CA THR A 163 -1.83 16.46 7.79
C THR A 163 -3.31 16.21 8.09
N LYS A 164 -3.67 15.90 9.34
CA LYS A 164 -5.03 15.50 9.75
C LYS A 164 -5.55 14.22 9.08
N ARG A 165 -4.67 13.44 8.43
CA ARG A 165 -5.01 12.16 7.78
C ARG A 165 -4.52 10.97 8.62
N ALA A 166 -5.44 10.38 9.37
CA ALA A 166 -5.19 9.19 10.18
C ALA A 166 -5.43 7.89 9.41
N VAL A 167 -4.78 6.81 9.84
CA VAL A 167 -5.06 5.44 9.44
C VAL A 167 -5.23 4.62 10.72
N ARG A 168 -6.24 3.73 10.74
CA ARG A 168 -6.46 2.84 11.89
C ARG A 168 -5.25 1.93 12.06
N VAL A 169 -4.71 1.87 13.28
CA VAL A 169 -3.49 1.10 13.61
C VAL A 169 -3.62 -0.35 13.18
N LYS A 170 -4.70 -1.04 13.57
CA LYS A 170 -4.96 -2.44 13.17
C LYS A 170 -4.91 -2.64 11.66
N SER A 171 -5.57 -1.77 10.88
CA SER A 171 -5.55 -1.84 9.41
C SER A 171 -4.15 -1.63 8.83
N GLN A 172 -3.37 -0.71 9.40
CA GLN A 172 -1.98 -0.47 8.98
C GLN A 172 -1.08 -1.70 9.25
N LEU A 173 -1.24 -2.34 10.41
CA LEU A 173 -0.47 -3.53 10.81
C LEU A 173 -0.88 -4.76 9.97
N GLU A 174 -2.18 -4.96 9.74
CA GLU A 174 -2.71 -5.97 8.81
C GLU A 174 -2.11 -5.81 7.42
N SER A 175 -2.08 -4.58 6.90
CA SER A 175 -1.48 -4.29 5.59
C SER A 175 0.00 -4.67 5.54
N HIS A 176 0.78 -4.36 6.58
CA HIS A 176 2.19 -4.75 6.68
C HIS A 176 2.36 -6.26 6.67
N LYS A 177 1.59 -6.95 7.52
CA LYS A 177 1.63 -8.40 7.69
C LYS A 177 1.30 -9.12 6.39
N ARG A 178 0.23 -8.71 5.70
CA ARG A 178 -0.19 -9.31 4.44
C ARG A 178 0.83 -9.09 3.32
N PHE A 179 1.33 -7.87 3.16
CA PHE A 179 2.38 -7.60 2.18
C PHE A 179 3.64 -8.43 2.43
N ALA A 180 4.10 -8.51 3.68
CA ALA A 180 5.29 -9.27 4.02
C ALA A 180 5.13 -10.77 3.74
N ASN A 181 3.94 -11.33 3.97
CA ASN A 181 3.62 -12.72 3.65
C ASN A 181 3.55 -12.99 2.14
N ALA A 182 2.97 -12.07 1.36
CA ALA A 182 2.75 -12.26 -0.06
C ALA A 182 3.96 -11.89 -0.94
N PHE A 183 4.88 -11.05 -0.45
CA PHE A 183 6.03 -10.57 -1.21
C PHE A 183 6.86 -11.68 -1.89
N PRO A 184 7.19 -12.81 -1.23
CA PRO A 184 7.90 -13.92 -1.87
C PRO A 184 7.13 -14.52 -3.06
N SER A 185 5.80 -14.59 -2.99
CA SER A 185 4.95 -15.04 -4.10
C SER A 185 4.97 -14.03 -5.24
N TYR A 186 4.83 -12.73 -4.95
CA TYR A 186 4.90 -11.67 -5.97
C TYR A 186 6.21 -11.68 -6.74
N CYS A 187 7.34 -11.91 -6.05
CA CYS A 187 8.65 -12.01 -6.69
C CYS A 187 8.71 -13.11 -7.77
N LYS A 188 7.86 -14.14 -7.72
CA LYS A 188 7.80 -15.19 -8.75
C LYS A 188 7.04 -14.74 -10.00
N LEU A 189 6.12 -13.78 -9.87
CA LEU A 189 5.21 -13.33 -10.92
C LEU A 189 5.78 -12.16 -11.76
N VAL A 190 6.71 -11.39 -11.18
CA VAL A 190 7.31 -10.20 -11.80
C VAL A 190 8.71 -10.47 -12.38
N ASP A 191 9.16 -9.61 -13.30
CA ASP A 191 10.48 -9.74 -13.93
C ASP A 191 11.59 -9.36 -12.95
N SER A 192 11.43 -8.20 -12.30
CA SER A 192 12.36 -7.69 -11.30
C SER A 192 11.61 -7.27 -10.04
N ALA A 193 12.25 -7.44 -8.89
CA ALA A 193 11.73 -7.10 -7.58
C ALA A 193 12.85 -6.47 -6.75
N LYS A 194 12.54 -5.38 -6.06
CA LYS A 194 13.46 -4.69 -5.16
C LYS A 194 12.78 -4.51 -3.82
N LEU A 195 13.50 -4.76 -2.73
CA LEU A 195 13.01 -4.47 -1.39
C LEU A 195 13.91 -3.45 -0.71
N TYR A 196 13.30 -2.38 -0.21
CA TYR A 196 13.97 -1.33 0.56
C TYR A 196 13.45 -1.32 1.99
N CYS A 197 14.34 -1.16 2.95
CA CYS A 197 14.00 -0.96 4.35
C CYS A 197 14.29 0.47 4.78
N THR A 198 13.36 1.04 5.54
CA THR A 198 13.41 2.42 6.01
C THR A 198 13.42 2.52 7.53
N ASN A 199 14.02 1.55 8.21
CA ASN A 199 14.12 1.55 9.68
C ASN A 199 15.04 2.64 10.22
N ASP A 200 16.00 3.10 9.43
CA ASP A 200 16.76 4.30 9.76
C ASP A 200 15.88 5.53 9.51
N ILE A 201 15.56 6.27 10.59
CA ILE A 201 14.72 7.46 10.53
C ILE A 201 15.41 8.62 9.81
N ARG A 202 16.75 8.67 9.85
CA ARG A 202 17.53 9.79 9.31
C ARG A 202 18.37 9.39 8.09
N GLY A 203 18.59 8.09 7.87
CA GLY A 203 19.31 7.55 6.74
C GLY A 203 18.44 7.35 5.48
N PRO A 204 19.08 7.18 4.31
CA PRO A 204 18.38 6.80 3.09
C PRO A 204 17.80 5.37 3.20
N PRO A 205 16.77 5.03 2.41
CA PRO A 205 16.27 3.66 2.32
C PRO A 205 17.39 2.66 1.98
N LYS A 206 17.59 1.64 2.83
CA LYS A 206 18.58 0.58 2.61
C LYS A 206 17.98 -0.48 1.68
N LYS A 207 18.59 -0.72 0.52
CA LYS A 207 18.23 -1.86 -0.35
C LYS A 207 18.62 -3.16 0.36
N ILE A 208 17.70 -4.11 0.49
CA ILE A 208 17.96 -5.42 1.09
C ILE A 208 17.83 -6.56 0.06
N GLU A 209 17.01 -6.42 -0.99
CA GLU A 209 16.86 -7.49 -2.00
C GLU A 209 16.87 -6.92 -3.41
N TRP A 210 17.35 -7.72 -4.37
CA TRP A 210 17.23 -7.47 -5.81
C TRP A 210 17.07 -8.77 -6.61
N LYS A 211 15.93 -8.91 -7.30
CA LYS A 211 15.73 -9.85 -8.42
C LYS A 211 16.14 -9.22 -9.75
N ASN A 212 16.95 -9.92 -10.54
CA ASN A 212 17.12 -9.61 -11.96
C ASN A 212 16.67 -10.77 -12.84
N ASP A 213 16.40 -10.47 -14.12
CA ASP A 213 15.84 -11.38 -15.13
C ASP A 213 16.67 -12.67 -15.35
N SER A 214 17.92 -12.72 -14.87
CA SER A 214 18.89 -13.80 -15.07
C SER A 214 19.21 -14.65 -13.82
N HIS A 215 18.60 -14.38 -12.66
CA HIS A 215 18.87 -15.12 -11.43
C HIS A 215 17.60 -15.74 -10.82
N ASN A 216 17.67 -17.04 -10.50
CA ASN A 216 16.71 -17.65 -9.57
C ASN A 216 16.82 -16.91 -8.24
N LEU A 217 15.69 -16.39 -7.76
CA LEU A 217 15.63 -15.56 -6.57
C LEU A 217 15.95 -16.40 -5.32
N GLN A 218 17.22 -16.44 -4.93
CA GLN A 218 17.58 -16.82 -3.56
C GLN A 218 17.43 -15.57 -2.71
N LEU A 219 16.27 -15.42 -2.05
CA LEU A 219 16.06 -14.36 -1.08
C LEU A 219 17.19 -14.42 -0.05
N GLU A 220 17.93 -13.33 0.10
CA GLU A 220 19.00 -13.27 1.08
C GLU A 220 18.45 -13.52 2.49
N ALA A 221 19.26 -14.17 3.35
CA ALA A 221 18.83 -14.50 4.72
C ALA A 221 18.38 -13.26 5.52
N GLU A 222 18.96 -12.08 5.24
CA GLU A 222 18.56 -10.81 5.85
C GLU A 222 17.14 -10.38 5.45
N VAL A 223 16.76 -10.63 4.21
CA VAL A 223 15.44 -10.27 3.66
C VAL A 223 14.36 -11.16 4.24
N LEU A 224 14.59 -12.48 4.24
CA LEU A 224 13.68 -13.44 4.87
C LEU A 224 13.48 -13.13 6.35
N LYS A 225 14.55 -12.78 7.06
CA LYS A 225 14.46 -12.36 8.46
C LYS A 225 13.64 -11.07 8.62
N CYS A 226 13.82 -10.08 7.75
CA CYS A 226 13.08 -8.83 7.77
C CYS A 226 11.58 -9.07 7.51
N LEU A 227 11.24 -9.83 6.47
CA LEU A 227 9.86 -10.16 6.12
C LEU A 227 9.20 -11.00 7.21
N LYS A 228 9.89 -12.01 7.75
CA LYS A 228 9.40 -12.85 8.85
C LYS A 228 9.10 -12.05 10.12
N MET A 229 9.93 -11.05 10.41
CA MET A 229 9.69 -10.14 11.52
C MET A 229 8.43 -9.28 11.26
N ILE A 230 8.25 -8.74 10.05
CA ILE A 230 7.07 -7.92 9.74
C ILE A 230 5.80 -8.76 9.74
N SER A 231 5.85 -9.98 9.23
CA SER A 231 4.69 -10.87 9.20
C SER A 231 4.33 -11.45 10.58
N SER A 232 5.24 -11.43 11.55
CA SER A 232 4.96 -11.88 12.92
C SER A 232 4.35 -10.79 13.81
N VAL A 233 4.06 -9.60 13.27
CA VAL A 233 3.35 -8.55 13.99
C VAL A 233 2.01 -9.07 14.53
N ASN A 234 1.76 -8.79 15.81
CA ASN A 234 0.46 -8.93 16.42
C ASN A 234 -0.42 -7.74 16.03
N THR A 235 -1.44 -7.97 15.21
CA THR A 235 -2.32 -6.92 14.68
C THR A 235 -3.39 -6.48 15.67
N ASP A 236 -3.59 -7.26 16.74
CA ASP A 236 -4.49 -7.00 17.86
C ASP A 236 -3.74 -6.47 19.10
N ALA A 237 -2.49 -6.05 18.94
CA ALA A 237 -1.70 -5.51 20.05
C ALA A 237 -2.30 -4.21 20.59
N ASP A 238 -2.54 -4.15 21.89
CA ASP A 238 -2.99 -2.94 22.58
C ASP A 238 -1.82 -2.08 23.10
N SER A 239 -0.61 -2.64 23.09
CA SER A 239 0.61 -1.95 23.51
C SER A 239 1.81 -2.28 22.63
N ILE A 240 2.83 -1.42 22.66
CA ILE A 240 4.10 -1.65 21.94
C ILE A 240 4.81 -2.93 22.40
N TYR A 241 4.54 -3.38 23.63
CA TYR A 241 5.13 -4.59 24.21
C TYR A 241 4.52 -5.86 23.63
N GLU A 242 3.25 -5.82 23.23
CA GLU A 242 2.52 -6.94 22.62
C GLU A 242 2.69 -7.02 21.10
N LEU A 243 3.35 -6.03 20.48
CA LEU A 243 3.46 -5.94 19.03
C LEU A 243 4.20 -7.14 18.41
N TYR A 244 5.09 -7.78 19.17
CA TYR A 244 5.89 -8.93 18.75
C TYR A 244 5.94 -10.01 19.84
N ASN A 245 5.66 -11.26 19.50
CA ASN A 245 5.46 -12.35 20.47
C ASN A 245 6.73 -12.83 21.22
N GLU A 246 7.88 -12.93 20.56
CA GLU A 246 9.07 -13.60 21.14
C GLU A 246 10.30 -12.69 21.29
N TYR A 247 10.36 -11.59 20.53
CA TYR A 247 11.50 -10.68 20.52
C TYR A 247 11.08 -9.34 19.95
N ASN A 248 11.00 -8.30 20.77
CA ASN A 248 10.61 -6.98 20.30
C ASN A 248 11.83 -6.25 19.69
N PRO A 249 11.93 -6.12 18.35
CA PRO A 249 13.06 -5.45 17.71
C PRO A 249 13.12 -3.97 18.09
N THR A 250 11.97 -3.39 18.45
CA THR A 250 11.88 -2.01 18.92
C THR A 250 12.55 -1.80 20.27
N MET A 251 12.79 -2.85 21.07
CA MET A 251 13.43 -2.72 22.39
C MET A 251 14.95 -3.00 22.36
N ARG A 252 15.53 -3.32 21.19
CA ARG A 252 16.96 -3.62 21.08
C ARG A 252 17.85 -2.37 21.25
N PRO A 253 19.07 -2.51 21.79
CA PRO A 253 20.07 -1.44 21.71
C PRO A 253 20.25 -1.00 20.26
N GLY A 254 20.22 0.31 20.00
CA GLY A 254 20.27 0.84 18.64
C GLY A 254 18.91 1.02 17.94
N SER A 255 17.81 0.57 18.55
CA SER A 255 16.48 0.79 17.99
C SER A 255 16.06 2.25 18.05
N VAL A 256 15.10 2.63 17.20
CA VAL A 256 14.44 3.94 17.25
C VAL A 256 13.88 4.24 18.65
N TRP A 257 13.27 3.25 19.29
CA TRP A 257 12.63 3.43 20.58
C TRP A 257 13.64 3.83 21.65
N ASN A 258 14.78 3.13 21.72
CA ASN A 258 15.81 3.43 22.71
C ASN A 258 16.58 4.70 22.35
N ASN A 259 16.93 4.88 21.07
CA ASN A 259 17.80 5.98 20.64
C ASN A 259 17.09 7.33 20.54
N ILE A 260 15.78 7.33 20.28
CA ILE A 260 15.02 8.56 19.98
C ILE A 260 13.85 8.75 20.92
N VAL A 261 13.08 7.70 21.24
CA VAL A 261 11.89 7.86 22.07
C VAL A 261 12.29 7.92 23.54
N LEU A 262 13.00 6.92 24.06
CA LEU A 262 13.52 6.80 25.42
C LEU A 262 14.90 7.47 25.61
N SER A 263 15.30 8.35 24.69
CA SER A 263 16.57 9.08 24.82
C SER A 263 16.58 9.90 26.11
N PRO A 264 17.67 9.88 26.91
CA PRO A 264 17.79 10.71 28.11
C PRO A 264 17.57 12.21 27.85
N SER A 265 17.90 12.67 26.63
CA SER A 265 17.68 14.06 26.20
C SER A 265 16.21 14.51 26.20
N LYS A 266 15.26 13.58 26.20
CA LYS A 266 13.82 13.86 26.18
C LYS A 266 13.13 13.66 27.53
N LEU A 267 13.89 13.43 28.60
CA LEU A 267 13.30 13.07 29.90
C LEU A 267 12.35 14.14 30.43
N ASN A 268 12.67 15.44 30.23
CA ASN A 268 11.80 16.54 30.61
C ASN A 268 10.50 16.55 29.77
N ASP A 269 10.62 16.49 28.44
CA ASP A 269 9.46 16.44 27.53
C ASP A 269 8.54 15.26 27.85
N GLN A 270 9.11 14.08 28.13
CA GLN A 270 8.35 12.89 28.50
C GLN A 270 7.60 13.07 29.83
N LYS A 271 8.24 13.72 30.81
CA LYS A 271 7.62 14.00 32.11
C LYS A 271 6.44 14.96 31.94
N GLU A 272 6.64 16.06 31.20
CA GLU A 272 5.58 17.03 30.92
C GLU A 272 4.41 16.39 30.17
N LEU A 273 4.70 15.57 29.15
CA LEU A 273 3.69 14.84 28.40
C LEU A 273 2.90 13.88 29.31
N ARG A 274 3.59 13.13 30.17
CA ARG A 274 2.97 12.19 31.11
C ARG A 274 2.05 12.92 32.10
N GLU A 275 2.51 14.03 32.67
CA GLU A 275 1.70 14.85 33.58
C GLU A 275 0.47 15.42 32.87
N SER A 276 0.62 15.85 31.62
CA SER A 276 -0.48 16.38 30.79
C SER A 276 -1.52 15.30 30.49
N ILE A 277 -1.09 14.11 30.06
CA ILE A 277 -1.99 12.96 29.83
C ILE A 277 -2.76 12.60 31.11
N GLN A 278 -2.05 12.49 32.24
CA GLN A 278 -2.69 12.17 33.53
C GLN A 278 -3.72 13.22 33.96
N LYS A 279 -3.48 14.50 33.70
CA LYS A 279 -4.46 15.57 33.98
C LYS A 279 -5.72 15.39 33.13
N ILE A 280 -5.56 15.09 31.84
CA ILE A 280 -6.68 14.86 30.91
C ILE A 280 -7.48 13.62 31.32
N GLU A 281 -6.83 12.49 31.57
CA GLU A 281 -7.50 11.25 32.00
C GLU A 281 -8.29 11.44 33.30
N LYS A 282 -7.74 12.18 34.27
CA LYS A 282 -8.45 12.53 35.50
C LYS A 282 -9.66 13.42 35.26
N SER A 283 -9.60 14.31 34.26
CA SER A 283 -10.73 15.16 33.88
C SER A 283 -11.84 14.35 33.22
N ILE A 284 -11.51 13.39 32.36
CA ILE A 284 -12.48 12.52 31.66
C ILE A 284 -13.18 11.59 32.65
N ARG A 285 -12.48 11.03 33.64
CA ARG A 285 -13.07 10.14 34.67
C ARG A 285 -13.99 10.84 35.68
N LYS A 286 -14.03 12.17 35.70
CA LYS A 286 -14.87 12.97 36.60
C LYS A 286 -16.20 13.41 35.96
N GLN A 287 -16.38 13.15 34.67
CA GLN A 287 -17.65 13.26 33.94
C GLN A 287 -18.33 11.89 33.89
#